data_AF-A0A8J9RBY5-F1
#
_entry.id   AF-A0A8J9RBY5-F1
#
_cell.length_a   1.000
_cell.length_b   1.000
_cell.length_c   1.000
_cell.angle_alpha   90.00
_cell.angle_beta   90.00
_cell.angle_gamma   90.00
#
_symmetry.space_group_name_H-M   'P 1'
#
loop_
_entity.id
_entity.type
_entity.pdbx_description
1 polymer ?
#
loop_
_entity_poly.entity_id
_entity_poly.type
_entity_poly.pdbx_seq_one_letter_code
_entity_poly.pdbx_strand_id
1 'polypeptide(L)'
;MGMYVPSDSFGGKSPEKKASDLLRTLFTFCAAKIVMAQLEGSGRGGLGSYNTGAYQDLTDFLHAHPMRDGDTWLELLLKKNEMLALRVLEVRKAYCEEDFEWDICRQVAAKDMHEANVRLLRSRAEEAFLRSNTDTPGTPPV
;
A
#
# COMPACT_ATOMS: atom_id res chain seq x y z
N MET A 1 -20.15 -20.58 -3.43
CA MET A 1 -20.32 -20.66 -1.96
C MET A 1 -19.29 -19.73 -1.34
N GLY A 2 -19.70 -18.74 -0.54
CA GLY A 2 -18.78 -17.80 0.13
C GLY A 2 -18.31 -18.36 1.47
N MET A 3 -17.07 -18.05 1.87
CA MET A 3 -16.57 -18.35 3.21
C MET A 3 -17.18 -17.35 4.21
N TYR A 4 -17.61 -17.83 5.38
CA TYR A 4 -18.06 -16.96 6.47
C TYR A 4 -16.85 -16.29 7.13
N VAL A 5 -16.87 -14.97 7.20
CA VAL A 5 -15.90 -14.19 7.95
C VAL A 5 -16.54 -13.82 9.30
N PRO A 6 -15.98 -14.28 10.43
CA PRO A 6 -16.48 -13.87 11.74
C PRO A 6 -16.37 -12.34 11.91
N SER A 7 -17.50 -11.67 12.14
CA SER A 7 -17.58 -10.21 12.26
C SER A 7 -16.80 -9.63 13.45
N ASP A 8 -16.50 -10.47 14.44
CA ASP A 8 -15.69 -10.10 15.61
C ASP A 8 -14.20 -9.92 15.27
N SER A 9 -13.72 -10.50 14.17
CA SER A 9 -12.29 -10.50 13.81
C SER A 9 -11.75 -9.14 13.33
N PHE A 10 -12.62 -8.15 13.11
CA PHE A 10 -12.25 -6.84 12.55
C PHE A 10 -12.87 -5.67 13.31
N GLY A 11 -13.24 -5.87 14.59
CA GLY A 11 -13.89 -4.83 15.40
C GLY A 11 -15.23 -4.37 14.81
N GLY A 12 -16.01 -5.30 14.26
CA GLY A 12 -17.31 -5.03 13.64
C GLY A 12 -17.26 -4.51 12.19
N LYS A 13 -16.07 -4.30 11.61
CA LYS A 13 -15.93 -3.95 10.19
C LYS A 13 -15.86 -5.21 9.31
N SER A 14 -16.26 -5.11 8.05
CA SER A 14 -15.96 -6.18 7.09
C SER A 14 -14.48 -6.12 6.65
N PRO A 15 -13.89 -7.24 6.19
CA PRO A 15 -12.55 -7.24 5.59
C PRO A 15 -12.41 -6.23 4.44
N GLU A 16 -13.43 -6.12 3.60
CA GLU A 16 -13.46 -5.19 2.47
C GLU A 16 -13.41 -3.74 2.97
N LYS A 17 -14.10 -3.43 4.07
CA LYS A 17 -14.01 -2.11 4.67
C LYS A 17 -12.62 -1.84 5.22
N LYS A 18 -11.97 -2.84 5.83
CA LYS A 18 -10.59 -2.70 6.30
C LYS A 18 -9.60 -2.49 5.14
N ALA A 19 -9.79 -3.21 4.03
CA ALA A 19 -9.01 -3.02 2.81
C ALA A 19 -9.23 -1.62 2.21
N SER A 20 -10.47 -1.15 2.17
CA SER A 20 -10.81 0.21 1.73
C SER A 20 -10.12 1.28 2.58
N ASP A 21 -10.08 1.12 3.91
CA ASP A 21 -9.40 2.06 4.81
C ASP A 21 -7.88 2.10 4.51
N LEU A 22 -7.25 0.96 4.20
CA LEU A 22 -5.83 0.89 3.81
C LEU A 22 -5.57 1.53 2.44
N LEU A 23 -6.44 1.26 1.46
CA LEU A 23 -6.36 1.83 0.12
C LEU A 23 -6.52 3.35 0.16
N ARG A 24 -7.40 3.88 1.01
CA ARG A 24 -7.57 5.32 1.18
C ARG A 24 -6.30 6.00 1.70
N THR A 25 -5.60 5.38 2.65
CA THR A 25 -4.28 5.86 3.11
C THR A 25 -3.24 5.76 2.00
N LEU A 26 -3.21 4.64 1.25
CA LEU A 26 -2.33 4.48 0.09
C LEU A 26 -2.54 5.57 -0.96
N PHE A 27 -3.79 5.87 -1.35
CA PHE A 27 -4.10 6.89 -2.33
C PHE A 27 -3.73 8.29 -1.84
N THR A 28 -3.85 8.55 -0.53
CA THR A 28 -3.38 9.81 0.06
C THR A 28 -1.85 9.94 -0.07
N PHE A 29 -1.11 8.85 0.13
CA PHE A 29 0.35 8.82 -0.07
C PHE A 29 0.73 9.01 -1.55
N CYS A 30 0.08 8.28 -2.46
CA CYS A 30 0.28 8.44 -3.91
C CYS A 30 0.01 9.88 -4.34
N ALA A 31 -1.09 10.48 -3.88
CA ALA A 31 -1.43 11.86 -4.19
C ALA A 31 -0.39 12.85 -3.67
N ALA A 32 0.11 12.69 -2.45
CA ALA A 32 1.19 13.54 -1.93
C ALA A 32 2.44 13.46 -2.83
N LYS A 33 2.82 12.25 -3.28
CA LYS A 33 3.95 12.08 -4.21
C LYS A 33 3.71 12.68 -5.59
N ILE A 34 2.51 12.55 -6.14
CA ILE A 34 2.12 13.17 -7.42
C ILE A 34 2.18 14.70 -7.30
N VAL A 35 1.66 15.26 -6.22
CA VAL A 35 1.70 16.71 -5.98
C VAL A 35 3.14 17.20 -5.82
N MET A 36 3.99 16.47 -5.09
CA MET A 36 5.42 16.79 -5.02
C MET A 36 6.07 16.85 -6.40
N ALA A 37 5.83 15.84 -7.25
CA ALA A 37 6.35 15.82 -8.62
C ALA A 37 5.83 17.01 -9.48
N GLN A 38 4.54 17.36 -9.33
CA GLN A 38 3.96 18.54 -9.99
C GLN A 38 4.65 19.84 -9.55
N LEU A 39 4.95 19.99 -8.26
CA LEU A 39 5.60 21.19 -7.70
C LEU A 39 7.09 21.30 -8.07
N GLU A 40 7.78 20.16 -8.21
CA GLU A 40 9.16 20.07 -8.68
C GLU A 40 9.29 20.34 -10.19
N GLY A 41 8.18 20.35 -10.92
CA GLY A 41 8.15 20.57 -12.37
C GLY A 41 8.37 19.30 -13.21
N SER A 42 8.33 18.12 -12.60
CA SER A 42 8.44 16.82 -13.29
C SER A 42 7.09 16.30 -13.83
N GLY A 43 5.99 17.01 -13.55
CA GLY A 43 4.66 16.72 -14.11
C GLY A 43 4.56 17.03 -15.61
N ARG A 44 4.08 16.07 -16.41
CA ARG A 44 3.85 16.23 -17.85
C ARG A 44 2.81 17.32 -18.12
N GLY A 45 3.27 18.53 -18.44
CA GLY A 45 2.41 19.62 -18.93
C GLY A 45 2.97 20.97 -18.51
N GLY A 46 3.24 21.86 -19.48
CA GLY A 46 3.83 23.20 -19.29
C GLY A 46 2.96 24.21 -18.53
N LEU A 47 2.20 23.77 -17.53
CA LEU A 47 1.35 24.54 -16.64
C LEU A 47 1.63 24.26 -15.15
N GLY A 48 2.60 23.38 -14.83
CA GLY A 48 3.05 23.17 -13.46
C GLY A 48 3.67 24.45 -12.91
N SER A 49 2.98 25.09 -11.97
CA SER A 49 3.53 26.20 -11.19
C SER A 49 4.71 25.65 -10.38
N TYR A 50 5.91 25.80 -10.93
CA TYR A 50 7.16 25.47 -10.26
C TYR A 50 7.20 26.26 -8.95
N ASN A 51 6.98 25.56 -7.84
CA ASN A 51 6.92 26.16 -6.52
C ASN A 51 7.76 25.31 -5.57
N THR A 52 9.05 25.59 -5.58
CA THR A 52 10.06 24.93 -4.73
C THR A 52 9.77 25.11 -3.24
N GLY A 53 9.15 26.22 -2.83
CA GLY A 53 8.73 26.45 -1.46
C GLY A 53 7.66 25.46 -1.01
N ALA A 54 6.58 25.33 -1.79
CA ALA A 54 5.52 24.36 -1.49
C ALA A 54 6.00 22.91 -1.60
N TYR A 55 6.93 22.62 -2.51
CA TYR A 55 7.59 21.32 -2.60
C TYR A 55 8.36 21.00 -1.31
N GLN A 56 9.18 21.94 -0.83
CA GLN A 56 9.95 21.77 0.41
C GLN A 56 9.01 21.63 1.61
N ASP A 57 7.96 22.44 1.70
CA ASP A 57 6.96 22.36 2.76
C ASP A 57 6.29 20.99 2.84
N LEU A 58 5.90 20.42 1.69
CA LEU A 58 5.28 19.10 1.62
C LEU A 58 6.27 17.99 1.96
N THR A 59 7.52 18.12 1.51
CA THR A 59 8.61 17.19 1.80
C THR A 59 8.88 17.14 3.31
N ASP A 60 9.12 18.30 3.91
CA ASP A 60 9.39 18.43 5.34
C ASP A 60 8.20 17.96 6.17
N PHE A 61 6.99 18.26 5.72
CA PHE A 61 5.78 17.79 6.40
C PHE A 61 5.64 16.26 6.38
N LEU A 62 5.93 15.61 5.26
CA LEU A 62 5.91 14.16 5.13
C LEU A 62 7.00 13.49 6.00
N HIS A 63 8.18 14.11 6.10
CA HIS A 63 9.25 13.63 6.99
C HIS A 63 8.90 13.80 8.47
N ALA A 64 8.31 14.93 8.85
CA ALA A 64 7.92 15.21 10.24
C ALA A 64 6.69 14.41 10.70
N HIS A 65 5.76 14.10 9.79
CA HIS A 65 4.52 13.39 10.09
C HIS A 65 4.38 12.15 9.20
N PRO A 66 4.87 10.98 9.63
CA PRO A 66 4.68 9.74 8.87
C PRO A 66 3.20 9.41 8.67
N MET A 67 2.81 9.13 7.43
CA MET A 67 1.42 8.88 7.06
C MET A 67 0.99 7.46 7.43
N ARG A 68 0.52 7.29 8.67
CA ARG A 68 -0.11 6.05 9.16
C ARG A 68 -1.60 5.96 8.84
N ASP A 69 -2.27 7.10 8.92
CA ASP A 69 -3.67 7.26 8.56
C ASP A 69 -3.79 8.51 7.67
N GLY A 70 -4.29 8.32 6.46
CA GLY A 70 -4.32 9.38 5.45
C GLY A 70 -5.21 10.56 5.82
N ASP A 71 -6.34 10.32 6.47
CA ASP A 71 -7.29 11.37 6.85
C ASP A 71 -6.75 12.20 8.01
N THR A 72 -6.23 11.55 9.05
CA THR A 72 -5.58 12.23 10.20
C THR A 72 -4.38 13.06 9.72
N TRP A 73 -3.60 12.54 8.78
CA TRP A 73 -2.48 13.27 8.19
C TRP A 73 -2.93 14.50 7.39
N LEU A 74 -4.00 14.36 6.60
CA LEU A 74 -4.58 15.49 5.84
C LEU A 74 -5.20 16.54 6.74
N GLU A 75 -5.81 16.18 7.87
CA GLU A 75 -6.30 17.13 8.86
C GLU A 75 -5.16 18.00 9.42
N LEU A 76 -3.99 17.40 9.67
CA LEU A 76 -2.80 18.14 10.09
C LEU A 76 -2.28 19.04 8.96
N LEU A 77 -2.29 18.57 7.72
CA LEU A 77 -1.84 19.36 6.58
C LEU A 77 -2.80 20.53 6.31
N LEU A 78 -4.12 20.32 6.38
CA LEU A 78 -5.14 21.37 6.24
C LEU A 78 -4.91 22.51 7.22
N LYS A 79 -4.55 22.21 8.47
CA LYS A 79 -4.24 23.21 9.50
C LYS A 79 -2.94 23.97 9.22
N LYS A 80 -1.93 23.30 8.63
CA LYS A 80 -0.62 23.90 8.34
C LYS A 80 -0.61 24.70 7.04
N ASN A 81 -1.19 24.15 5.99
CA ASN A 81 -1.22 24.70 4.64
C ASN A 81 -2.46 24.18 3.89
N GLU A 82 -3.55 24.94 4.00
CA GLU A 82 -4.86 24.59 3.45
C GLU A 82 -4.82 24.38 1.93
N MET A 83 -4.18 25.27 1.18
CA MET A 83 -4.09 25.18 -0.28
C MET A 83 -3.38 23.90 -0.74
N LEU A 84 -2.28 23.54 -0.07
CA LEU A 84 -1.55 22.32 -0.39
C LEU A 84 -2.36 21.07 -0.04
N ALA A 85 -3.07 21.09 1.08
CA ALA A 85 -3.94 19.99 1.48
C ALA A 85 -5.11 19.79 0.50
N LEU A 86 -5.75 20.88 0.07
CA LEU A 86 -6.82 20.86 -0.93
C LEU A 86 -6.33 20.24 -2.25
N ARG A 87 -5.09 20.56 -2.67
CA ARG A 87 -4.51 19.95 -3.85
C ARG A 87 -4.31 18.44 -3.69
N VAL A 88 -3.84 17.98 -2.53
CA VAL A 88 -3.72 16.53 -2.25
C VAL A 88 -5.10 15.86 -2.20
N LEU A 89 -6.11 16.51 -1.64
CA LEU A 89 -7.50 16.03 -1.60
C LEU A 89 -8.08 15.82 -3.01
N GLU A 90 -7.85 16.78 -3.91
CA GLU A 90 -8.27 16.71 -5.31
C GLU A 90 -7.55 15.55 -6.03
N VAL A 91 -6.22 15.48 -5.92
CA VAL A 91 -5.42 14.47 -6.61
C VAL A 91 -5.73 13.07 -6.09
N ARG A 92 -5.95 12.86 -4.78
CA ARG A 92 -6.28 11.51 -4.27
C ARG A 92 -7.65 11.03 -4.75
N LYS A 93 -8.59 11.95 -4.97
CA LYS A 93 -9.90 11.63 -5.53
C LYS A 93 -9.76 11.21 -7.00
N ALA A 94 -9.13 12.06 -7.81
CA ALA A 94 -8.88 11.77 -9.23
C ALA A 94 -8.11 10.44 -9.41
N TYR A 95 -7.07 10.23 -8.60
CA TYR A 95 -6.30 8.99 -8.66
C TYR A 95 -7.15 7.75 -8.35
N CYS A 96 -8.02 7.83 -7.33
CA CYS A 96 -8.89 6.71 -6.95
C CYS A 96 -9.98 6.39 -7.98
N GLU A 97 -10.55 7.43 -8.60
CA GLU A 97 -11.72 7.33 -9.48
C GLU A 97 -11.33 7.11 -10.95
N GLU A 98 -10.19 7.64 -11.40
CA GLU A 98 -9.82 7.74 -12.81
C GLU A 98 -8.53 6.98 -13.15
N ASP A 99 -7.48 7.09 -12.33
CA ASP A 99 -6.15 6.56 -12.69
C ASP A 99 -5.84 5.17 -12.09
N PHE A 100 -6.43 4.82 -10.96
CA PHE A 100 -6.13 3.57 -10.28
C PHE A 100 -6.80 2.39 -10.98
N GLU A 101 -5.99 1.51 -11.55
CA GLU A 101 -6.41 0.33 -12.29
C GLU A 101 -6.98 -0.76 -11.37
N TRP A 102 -8.25 -0.62 -10.97
CA TRP A 102 -8.94 -1.54 -10.07
C TRP A 102 -8.97 -2.98 -10.57
N ASP A 103 -9.14 -3.18 -11.88
CA ASP A 103 -9.13 -4.51 -12.48
C ASP A 103 -7.76 -5.19 -12.36
N ILE A 104 -6.68 -4.43 -12.57
CA ILE A 104 -5.31 -4.91 -12.38
C ILE A 104 -5.06 -5.21 -10.90
N CYS A 105 -5.50 -4.34 -9.98
CA CYS A 105 -5.37 -4.58 -8.54
C CYS A 105 -6.01 -5.91 -8.13
N ARG A 106 -7.23 -6.18 -8.60
CA ARG A 106 -7.91 -7.47 -8.37
C ARG A 106 -7.14 -8.64 -8.96
N GLN A 107 -6.68 -8.52 -10.21
CA GLN A 107 -5.94 -9.59 -10.90
C GLN A 107 -4.62 -9.92 -10.19
N VAL A 108 -3.83 -8.90 -9.86
CA VAL A 108 -2.53 -9.05 -9.19
C VAL A 108 -2.71 -9.64 -7.79
N ALA A 109 -3.65 -9.12 -6.99
CA ALA A 109 -3.90 -9.65 -5.64
C ALA A 109 -4.27 -11.13 -5.65
N ALA A 110 -5.11 -11.57 -6.60
CA ALA A 110 -5.49 -12.97 -6.74
C ALA A 110 -4.32 -13.85 -7.22
N LYS A 111 -3.56 -13.37 -8.21
CA LYS A 111 -2.40 -14.09 -8.77
C LYS A 111 -1.29 -14.25 -7.72
N ASP A 112 -0.91 -13.16 -7.06
CA ASP A 112 0.17 -13.15 -6.07
C ASP A 112 -0.15 -14.05 -4.88
N MET A 113 -1.41 -14.12 -4.45
CA MET A 113 -1.84 -15.05 -3.40
C MET A 113 -1.64 -16.51 -3.82
N HIS A 114 -2.00 -16.86 -5.06
CA HIS A 114 -1.80 -18.20 -5.59
C HIS A 114 -0.32 -18.56 -5.68
N GLU A 115 0.49 -17.66 -6.24
CA GLU A 115 1.94 -17.86 -6.39
C GLU A 115 2.64 -17.95 -5.03
N ALA A 116 2.23 -17.13 -4.06
CA ALA A 116 2.75 -17.19 -2.70
C ALA A 116 2.46 -18.55 -2.05
N ASN A 117 1.24 -19.07 -2.18
CA ASN A 117 0.88 -20.38 -1.64
C ASN A 117 1.71 -21.51 -2.27
N VAL A 118 1.88 -21.50 -3.60
CA VAL A 118 2.72 -22.48 -4.31
C VAL A 118 4.16 -22.41 -3.83
N ARG A 119 4.73 -21.20 -3.69
CA ARG A 119 6.09 -21.00 -3.21
C ARG A 119 6.28 -21.51 -1.78
N LEU A 120 5.34 -21.20 -0.88
CA LEU A 120 5.41 -21.63 0.53
C LEU A 120 5.32 -23.15 0.66
N LEU A 121 4.44 -23.80 -0.11
CA LEU A 121 4.33 -25.26 -0.13
C LEU A 121 5.59 -25.92 -0.68
N ARG A 122 6.19 -25.36 -1.74
CA ARG A 122 7.46 -25.84 -2.29
C ARG A 122 8.59 -25.76 -1.26
N SER A 123 8.76 -24.61 -0.61
CA SER A 123 9.77 -24.41 0.44
C SER A 123 9.61 -25.43 1.56
N ARG A 124 8.36 -25.70 1.98
CA ARG A 124 8.09 -26.70 3.02
C ARG A 124 8.40 -28.13 2.59
N ALA A 125 8.13 -28.49 1.34
CA ALA A 125 8.46 -29.82 0.81
C ALA A 125 9.98 -30.02 0.75
N GLU A 126 10.73 -29.01 0.31
CA GLU A 126 12.19 -29.03 0.27
C GLU A 126 12.80 -29.20 1.68
N GLU A 127 12.32 -28.44 2.66
CA GLU A 127 12.73 -28.58 4.07
C GLU A 127 12.45 -29.98 4.63
N ALA A 128 11.26 -30.53 4.35
CA ALA A 128 10.88 -31.86 4.82
C ALA A 128 11.75 -32.97 4.21
N PHE A 129 12.08 -32.85 2.91
CA PHE A 129 12.95 -33.79 2.20
C PHE A 129 14.38 -33.77 2.73
N LEU A 130 14.92 -32.58 3.03
CA LEU A 130 16.24 -32.44 3.65
C LEU A 130 16.27 -33.08 5.04
N ARG A 131 15.22 -32.90 5.84
CA ARG A 131 15.10 -33.49 7.18
C ARG A 131 15.01 -35.02 7.15
N SER A 132 14.27 -35.60 6.20
CA SER A 132 14.18 -37.06 6.07
C SER A 132 15.51 -37.69 5.67
N ASN A 133 16.35 -36.99 4.90
CA ASN A 133 17.66 -37.50 4.49
C ASN A 133 18.68 -37.46 5.64
N THR A 134 18.53 -36.53 6.60
CA THR A 134 19.40 -36.46 7.79
C THR A 134 19.06 -37.48 8.87
N ASP A 135 17.85 -38.04 8.88
CA ASP A 135 17.37 -38.99 9.89
C ASP A 135 17.66 -40.48 9.55
N THR A 136 18.55 -40.78 8.58
CA THR A 136 18.94 -42.17 8.29
C THR A 136 19.86 -42.71 9.39
N PRO A 137 19.45 -43.71 10.20
CA PRO A 137 20.33 -44.28 11.23
C PRO A 137 21.42 -45.09 10.55
N GLY A 138 22.69 -44.79 10.85
CA GLY A 138 23.83 -45.60 10.45
C GLY A 138 23.65 -47.05 10.94
N THR A 139 23.62 -47.99 9.99
CA THR A 139 23.77 -49.43 10.27
C THR A 139 25.11 -49.67 10.96
N PRO A 140 25.16 -50.41 12.09
CA PRO A 140 26.43 -50.69 12.78
C PRO A 140 27.27 -51.70 11.98
N PRO A 141 28.61 -51.62 12.06
CA PRO A 141 29.49 -52.60 11.43
C PRO A 141 29.44 -53.93 12.19
N VAL A 142 29.51 -55.00 11.40
CA VAL A 142 29.45 -56.42 11.80
C VAL A 142 30.71 -56.86 12.54
#